data_AF-A0A841WLN9-F1
#
_entry.id   AF-A0A841WLN9-F1
#
_cell.length_a   1.000
_cell.length_b   1.000
_cell.length_c   1.000
_cell.angle_alpha   90.00
_cell.angle_beta   90.00
_cell.angle_gamma   90.00
#
_symmetry.space_group_name_H-M   'P 1'
#
loop_
_entity.id
_entity.type
_entity.pdbx_description
1 polymer ?
#
loop_
_entity_poly.entity_id
_entity_poly.type
_entity_poly.pdbx_seq_one_letter_code
_entity_poly.pdbx_strand_id
1 'polypeptide(L)'
;MESQTPQPTLTDPQTLQQLQDEIQQEVRESLKKANFRKILEKYGISSQEIIKFQWTLDLTKLQSNQANEAQHLQKFLGLLPNKRIHLSVCTCWSEDEGKLVDCPCH
;
A
#
# COMPACT_ATOMS: atom_id res chain seq x y z
N MET A 1 -2.13 -38.63 0.17
CA MET A 1 -3.21 -37.63 0.10
C MET A 1 -2.54 -36.27 0.06
N GLU A 2 -2.34 -35.72 -1.13
CA GLU A 2 -1.78 -34.38 -1.29
C GLU A 2 -2.88 -33.35 -1.01
N SER A 3 -2.73 -32.60 0.07
CA SER A 3 -3.59 -31.49 0.42
C SER A 3 -3.41 -30.37 -0.59
N GLN A 4 -4.29 -30.31 -1.59
CA GLN A 4 -4.45 -29.14 -2.44
C GLN A 4 -4.92 -27.99 -1.55
N THR A 5 -4.01 -27.08 -1.23
CA THR A 5 -4.36 -25.78 -0.66
C THR A 5 -5.18 -25.03 -1.71
N PRO A 6 -6.35 -24.44 -1.38
CA PRO A 6 -7.14 -23.72 -2.36
C PRO A 6 -6.32 -22.51 -2.85
N GLN A 7 -5.87 -22.55 -4.10
CA GLN A 7 -5.36 -21.34 -4.74
C GLN A 7 -6.53 -20.35 -4.86
N PRO A 8 -6.40 -19.13 -4.33
CA PRO A 8 -7.47 -18.15 -4.41
C PRO A 8 -7.82 -17.91 -5.88
N THR A 9 -9.10 -18.08 -6.20
CA THR A 9 -9.63 -17.90 -7.56
C THR A 9 -9.38 -16.46 -7.99
N LEU A 10 -8.43 -16.31 -8.90
CA LEU A 10 -7.64 -15.10 -9.13
C LEU A 10 -8.31 -14.09 -10.08
N THR A 11 -9.65 -14.00 -10.03
CA THR A 11 -10.48 -13.32 -11.04
C THR A 11 -11.58 -12.46 -10.44
N ASP A 12 -11.45 -12.02 -9.19
CA ASP A 12 -12.47 -11.20 -8.55
C ASP A 12 -11.99 -9.74 -8.37
N PRO A 13 -12.78 -8.72 -8.74
CA PRO A 13 -12.56 -7.33 -8.31
C PRO A 13 -12.24 -7.20 -6.81
N GLN A 14 -12.77 -8.11 -5.98
CA GLN A 14 -12.44 -8.23 -4.56
C GLN A 14 -10.96 -8.50 -4.31
N THR A 15 -10.26 -9.30 -5.13
CA THR A 15 -8.84 -9.59 -4.95
C THR A 15 -7.97 -8.34 -5.18
N LEU A 16 -8.31 -7.53 -6.17
CA LEU A 16 -7.60 -6.27 -6.42
C LEU A 16 -7.89 -5.25 -5.31
N GLN A 17 -9.13 -5.16 -4.85
CA GLN A 17 -9.50 -4.28 -3.74
C GLN A 17 -8.77 -4.69 -2.45
N GLN A 18 -8.75 -5.98 -2.14
CA GLN A 18 -8.05 -6.51 -0.97
C GLN A 18 -6.55 -6.19 -1.03
N LEU A 19 -5.90 -6.37 -2.19
CA LEU A 19 -4.49 -5.98 -2.36
C LEU A 19 -4.27 -4.49 -2.09
N GLN A 20 -5.17 -3.63 -2.58
CA GLN A 20 -5.09 -2.18 -2.32
C GLN A 20 -5.23 -1.86 -0.84
N ASP A 21 -6.21 -2.45 -0.17
CA ASP A 21 -6.49 -2.23 1.24
C ASP A 21 -5.32 -2.69 2.11
N GLU A 22 -4.75 -3.87 1.82
CA GLU A 22 -3.59 -4.43 2.52
C GLU A 22 -2.35 -3.55 2.34
N ILE A 23 -2.06 -3.08 1.11
CA ILE A 23 -0.92 -2.18 0.86
C ILE A 23 -1.13 -0.85 1.58
N GLN A 24 -2.33 -0.25 1.53
CA GLN A 24 -2.60 1.00 2.22
C GLN A 24 -2.46 0.86 3.73
N GLN A 25 -2.90 -0.28 4.28
CA GLN A 25 -2.76 -0.57 5.70
C GLN A 25 -1.29 -0.72 6.11
N GLU A 26 -0.49 -1.46 5.34
CA GLU A 26 0.93 -1.64 5.65
C GLU A 26 1.70 -0.31 5.55
N VAL A 27 1.39 0.51 4.54
CA VAL A 27 1.98 1.86 4.42
C VAL A 27 1.58 2.73 5.60
N ARG A 28 0.31 2.72 6.02
CA ARG A 28 -0.15 3.43 7.23
C ARG A 28 0.70 3.06 8.45
N GLU A 29 0.80 1.77 8.75
CA GLU A 29 1.55 1.28 9.91
C GLU A 29 3.05 1.59 9.81
N SER A 30 3.61 1.58 8.60
CA SER A 30 4.99 2.00 8.36
C SER A 30 5.21 3.50 8.61
N LEU A 31 4.29 4.35 8.16
CA LEU A 31 4.35 5.80 8.40
C LEU A 31 4.23 6.14 9.89
N LYS A 32 3.37 5.43 10.64
CA LYS A 32 3.24 5.57 12.11
C LYS A 32 4.56 5.31 12.83
N LYS A 33 5.35 4.35 12.34
CA LYS A 33 6.66 3.98 12.93
C LYS A 33 7.81 4.84 12.44
N ALA A 34 7.64 5.54 11.32
CA ALA A 34 8.69 6.34 10.71
C ALA A 34 8.87 7.69 11.42
N ASN A 35 10.13 8.15 11.50
CA ASN A 35 10.51 9.41 12.14
C ASN A 35 10.24 10.63 11.24
N PHE A 36 9.07 10.69 10.59
CA PHE A 36 8.71 11.80 9.69
C PHE A 36 8.65 13.14 10.41
N ARG A 37 8.25 13.17 11.69
CA ARG A 37 8.26 14.40 12.49
C ARG A 37 9.58 15.15 12.44
N LYS A 38 10.70 14.45 12.66
CA LYS A 38 12.03 15.08 12.64
C LYS A 38 12.35 15.69 11.28
N ILE A 39 11.89 15.07 10.20
CA ILE A 39 12.07 15.57 8.84
C ILE A 39 11.22 16.83 8.65
N LEU A 40 9.94 16.79 9.05
CA LEU A 40 9.00 17.90 8.88
C LEU A 40 9.41 19.13 9.70
N GLU A 41 9.73 18.93 10.97
CA GLU A 41 10.19 19.98 11.88
C GLU A 41 11.49 20.64 11.37
N LYS A 42 12.41 19.85 10.80
CA LYS A 42 13.66 20.37 10.22
C LYS A 42 13.41 21.40 9.12
N TYR A 43 12.30 21.28 8.39
CA TYR A 43 11.93 22.20 7.31
C TYR A 43 10.80 23.16 7.70
N GLY A 44 10.47 23.26 9.00
CA GLY A 44 9.44 24.18 9.50
C GLY A 44 8.01 23.80 9.11
N ILE A 45 7.79 22.56 8.67
CA ILE A 45 6.45 22.04 8.38
C ILE A 45 5.80 21.70 9.71
N SER A 46 4.68 22.37 10.00
CA SER A 46 3.97 22.20 11.27
C SER A 46 3.44 20.77 11.37
N SER A 47 3.61 20.18 12.56
CA SER A 47 3.01 18.88 12.89
C SER A 47 1.47 18.89 12.79
N GLN A 48 0.86 20.07 12.79
CA GLN A 48 -0.59 20.27 12.68
C GLN A 48 -1.11 20.16 11.24
N GLU A 49 -0.24 20.10 10.23
CA GLU A 49 -0.67 19.97 8.83
C GLU A 49 -1.00 18.51 8.47
N ILE A 50 -2.01 18.34 7.62
CA ILE A 50 -2.35 17.03 7.06
C ILE A 50 -1.37 16.72 5.93
N ILE A 51 -0.68 15.59 6.05
CA ILE A 51 0.29 15.12 5.05
C ILE A 51 -0.39 14.06 4.21
N LYS A 52 -0.54 14.35 2.92
CA LYS A 52 -1.04 13.39 1.95
C LYS A 52 0.13 12.69 1.27
N PHE A 53 0.29 11.41 1.54
CA PHE A 53 1.19 10.55 0.79
C PHE A 53 0.42 9.97 -0.39
N GLN A 54 0.96 10.11 -1.60
CA GLN A 54 0.39 9.52 -2.80
C GLN A 54 1.47 8.71 -3.51
N TRP A 55 1.13 7.51 -3.93
CA TRP A 55 2.02 6.65 -4.69
C TRP A 55 1.26 5.90 -5.76
N THR A 56 2.02 5.44 -6.76
CA THR A 56 1.49 4.63 -7.84
C THR A 56 2.27 3.33 -7.88
N LEU A 57 1.57 2.21 -7.71
CA LEU A 57 2.14 0.90 -7.97
C LEU A 57 1.95 0.59 -9.46
N ASP A 58 3.05 0.57 -10.21
CA ASP A 58 3.04 0.16 -11.61
C ASP A 58 3.24 -1.36 -11.69
N LEU A 59 2.13 -2.07 -11.85
CA LEU A 59 2.10 -3.52 -11.91
C LEU A 59 2.83 -4.07 -13.16
N THR A 60 3.05 -3.24 -14.20
CA THR A 60 3.84 -3.66 -15.38
C THR A 60 5.33 -3.84 -15.06
N LYS A 61 5.78 -3.29 -13.92
CA LYS A 61 7.17 -3.40 -13.45
C LYS A 61 7.39 -4.56 -12.50
N LEU A 62 6.32 -5.26 -12.08
CA LEU A 62 6.45 -6.44 -11.25
C LEU A 62 7.08 -7.58 -12.04
N GLN A 63 8.13 -8.15 -11.47
CA GLN A 63 8.81 -9.32 -11.99
C GLN A 63 8.90 -10.35 -10.88
N SER A 64 8.64 -11.62 -11.20
CA SER A 64 8.93 -12.68 -10.24
C SER A 64 10.40 -13.06 -10.33
N ASN A 65 11.06 -13.12 -9.18
CA ASN A 65 12.41 -13.65 -9.07
C ASN A 65 12.42 -15.19 -9.09
N GLN A 66 11.25 -15.85 -9.06
CA GLN A 66 11.13 -17.29 -9.15
C GLN A 66 10.41 -17.71 -10.44
N ALA A 67 11.05 -18.61 -11.20
CA ALA A 67 10.55 -19.05 -12.50
C ALA A 67 9.18 -19.77 -12.42
N ASN A 68 8.90 -20.46 -11.31
CA ASN A 68 7.63 -21.15 -11.05
C ASN A 68 6.47 -20.18 -10.79
N GLU A 69 6.72 -19.02 -10.20
CA GLU A 69 5.70 -18.02 -9.87
C GLU A 69 5.45 -16.99 -10.97
N ALA A 70 6.35 -16.92 -11.96
CA ALA A 70 6.24 -15.99 -13.09
C ALA A 70 4.93 -16.19 -13.88
N GLN A 71 4.48 -17.43 -14.09
CA GLN A 71 3.22 -17.70 -14.77
C GLN A 71 2.00 -17.23 -13.97
N HIS A 72 2.03 -17.39 -12.66
CA HIS A 72 0.94 -16.97 -11.78
C HIS A 72 0.80 -15.45 -11.75
N LEU A 73 1.93 -14.74 -11.61
CA LEU A 73 1.98 -13.29 -11.69
C LEU A 73 1.47 -12.80 -13.05
N GLN A 74 1.92 -13.38 -14.16
CA GLN A 74 1.47 -12.97 -15.49
C GLN A 74 -0.03 -13.20 -15.70
N LYS A 75 -0.58 -14.30 -15.16
CA LYS A 75 -2.02 -14.57 -15.19
C LYS A 75 -2.80 -13.53 -14.37
N PHE A 76 -2.36 -13.22 -13.16
CA PHE A 76 -2.95 -12.15 -12.34
C PHE A 76 -2.95 -10.83 -13.09
N LEU A 77 -1.77 -10.43 -13.56
CA LEU A 77 -1.59 -9.17 -14.26
C LEU A 77 -2.50 -9.14 -15.49
N GLY A 78 -2.54 -10.19 -16.31
CA GLY A 78 -3.37 -10.27 -17.52
C GLY A 78 -4.86 -9.99 -17.29
N LEU A 79 -5.39 -10.29 -16.10
CA LEU A 79 -6.81 -10.15 -15.76
C LEU A 79 -7.19 -8.72 -15.32
N LEU A 80 -6.21 -7.90 -14.93
CA LEU A 80 -6.49 -6.56 -14.41
C LEU A 80 -6.80 -5.56 -15.53
N PRO A 81 -7.90 -4.80 -15.45
CA PRO A 81 -8.24 -3.78 -16.46
C PRO A 81 -7.26 -2.60 -16.43
N ASN A 82 -6.70 -2.27 -15.26
CA ASN A 82 -5.69 -1.23 -15.09
C ASN A 82 -4.44 -1.85 -14.44
N LYS A 83 -3.26 -1.51 -14.98
CA LYS A 83 -1.96 -1.95 -14.45
C LYS A 83 -1.33 -0.93 -13.49
N ARG A 84 -1.99 0.20 -13.26
CA ARG A 84 -1.54 1.21 -12.30
C ARG A 84 -2.55 1.35 -11.20
N ILE A 85 -2.07 1.12 -9.98
CA ILE A 85 -2.85 1.33 -8.78
C ILE A 85 -2.41 2.64 -8.16
N HIS A 86 -3.31 3.61 -8.10
CA HIS A 86 -3.10 4.87 -7.38
C HIS A 86 -3.59 4.70 -5.95
N LEU A 87 -2.68 4.91 -5.00
CA LEU A 87 -2.99 4.80 -3.58
C LEU A 87 -2.62 6.11 -2.89
N SER A 88 -3.37 6.42 -1.85
CA SER A 88 -3.05 7.55 -0.99
C SER A 88 -3.43 7.27 0.45
N VAL A 89 -2.72 7.92 1.35
CA VAL A 89 -3.07 8.00 2.77
C VAL A 89 -2.84 9.42 3.24
N CYS A 90 -3.71 9.88 4.13
CA CYS A 90 -3.49 11.12 4.87
C CYS A 90 -3.16 10.80 6.32
N THR A 91 -2.12 11.45 6.81
CA THR A 91 -1.74 11.37 8.20
C THR A 91 -1.55 12.77 8.76
N CYS A 92 -1.75 12.89 10.06
CA CYS A 92 -1.42 14.10 10.81
C CYS A 92 -0.72 13.69 12.10
N TRP A 93 0.03 14.62 12.70
CA TRP A 93 0.74 14.31 13.92
C TRP A 93 -0.21 14.33 15.11
N SER A 94 -0.16 13.29 15.94
CA SER A 94 -0.79 13.28 17.26
C SER A 94 0.27 13.57 18.32
N GLU A 95 0.10 14.68 19.04
CA GLU A 95 0.92 14.99 20.21
C GLU A 95 0.69 13.98 21.34
N ASP A 96 -0.55 13.48 21.49
CA ASP A 96 -0.91 12.48 22.50
C ASP A 96 -0.20 11.13 22.25
N GLU A 97 -0.16 10.69 21.00
CA GLU A 97 0.42 9.40 20.62
C GLU A 97 1.92 9.50 20.28
N GLY A 98 2.45 10.72 20.14
CA GLY A 98 3.84 10.97 19.77
C GLY A 98 4.22 10.34 18.41
N LYS A 99 3.27 10.24 17.48
CA LYS A 99 3.43 9.62 16.15
C LYS A 99 2.46 10.20 15.13
N LEU A 100 2.68 9.90 13.85
CA LEU A 100 1.68 10.13 12.82
C LEU A 100 0.47 9.22 13.08
N VAL A 101 -0.74 9.72 12.90
CA VAL A 101 -1.99 8.96 12.99
C VAL A 101 -2.80 9.14 11.70
N ASP A 102 -3.80 8.28 11.50
CA ASP A 102 -4.68 8.35 10.34
C ASP A 102 -5.61 9.56 10.48
N CYS A 103 -5.63 10.42 9.46
CA CYS A 103 -6.44 11.64 9.47
C CYS A 103 -7.24 11.77 8.17
N PRO A 104 -8.42 12.40 8.18
CA PRO A 104 -9.21 12.58 6.97
C PRO A 104 -8.46 13.43 5.93
N CYS A 105 -8.48 13.01 4.68
CA CYS A 105 -8.04 13.83 3.55
C CYS A 105 -9.14 14.85 3.22
N HIS A 106 -9.10 16.06 3.81
CA HIS A 106 -10.01 17.15 3.44
C HIS A 106 -9.64 17.75 2.08
#